data_AF-A0AAN4NN23-F1
#
_entry.id   AF-A0AAN4NN23-F1
#
_cell.length_a   1.000
_cell.length_b   1.000
_cell.length_c   1.000
_cell.angle_alpha   90.00
_cell.angle_beta   90.00
_cell.angle_gamma   90.00
#
_symmetry.space_group_name_H-M   'P 1'
#
loop_
_entity.id
_entity.type
_entity.pdbx_description
1 polymer ?
#
loop_
_entity_poly.entity_id
_entity_poly.type
_entity_poly.pdbx_seq_one_letter_code
_entity_poly.pdbx_strand_id
1 'polypeptide(L)'
;MIEELTIRNAGSYTGPEQKLHGLSTFNYLYGANGAGKTTISKIINDPDNYPDCLIQWKNANKLISYVYNKDFVDDNFSQDKIKGVFTLGSDIKGAQEKLILLNEERSKLQEKITTKQKLLKGSSDDVGVINELIEQDKTFKDICWKQKQKHDEVFFKAFEGLRNSTEKFKARVLSEFEQNTAALLPLSELTEKCRTVFSDELVSYTPLSIPKFDGFKSILNHDIWQEKILGKKDVSVADLISLLNNSDWVKRGLEYFHESKPTCPFCQQNVSDDIFHNLSSYFDETYNKKQQLINRLLSEYHNHIQRLKWELDNIRDAKLPFVDIETFEDKSNIIISLLIREGANKRGNTSRLTQSFHFFMFEPIFSPVNALNQPI
;
A
#
# COMPACT_ATOMS: atom_id res chain seq x y z
N MET A 1 0.19 93.93 -12.23
CA MET A 1 0.33 94.52 -13.60
C MET A 1 1.64 93.99 -14.17
N ILE A 2 1.70 93.70 -15.47
CA ILE A 2 2.94 93.25 -16.13
C ILE A 2 3.84 94.48 -16.34
N GLU A 3 5.10 94.40 -15.92
CA GLU A 3 6.09 95.47 -16.08
C GLU A 3 7.01 95.22 -17.29
N GLU A 4 7.43 93.97 -17.46
CA GLU A 4 8.26 93.53 -18.58
C GLU A 4 7.84 92.13 -19.04
N LEU A 5 7.86 91.89 -20.34
CA LEU A 5 7.71 90.59 -20.97
C LEU A 5 8.95 90.31 -21.82
N THR A 6 9.71 89.29 -21.42
CA THR A 6 10.84 88.76 -22.17
C THR A 6 10.36 87.62 -23.06
N ILE A 7 10.63 87.69 -24.36
CA ILE A 7 10.16 86.73 -25.36
C ILE A 7 11.36 86.12 -26.08
N ARG A 8 11.40 84.79 -26.08
CA ARG A 8 12.43 83.99 -26.76
C ARG A 8 11.82 82.65 -27.20
N ASN A 9 12.25 82.17 -28.37
CA ASN A 9 11.90 80.86 -28.92
C ASN A 9 10.39 80.56 -28.98
N ALA A 10 9.55 81.58 -29.18
CA ALA A 10 8.08 81.43 -29.17
C ALA A 10 7.45 81.96 -30.46
N GLY A 11 6.78 81.10 -31.23
CA GLY A 11 6.09 81.47 -32.47
C GLY A 11 7.03 82.16 -33.47
N SER A 12 6.73 83.42 -33.82
CA SER A 12 7.56 84.22 -34.74
C SER A 12 8.87 84.75 -34.11
N TYR A 13 9.07 84.59 -32.80
CA TYR A 13 10.24 85.07 -32.07
C TYR A 13 11.34 83.99 -32.00
N THR A 14 11.96 83.69 -33.14
CA THR A 14 13.05 82.68 -33.27
C THR A 14 14.47 83.29 -33.23
N GLY A 15 14.57 84.62 -33.13
CA GLY A 15 15.83 85.36 -33.12
C GLY A 15 16.33 85.70 -31.70
N PRO A 16 17.17 86.74 -31.55
CA PRO A 16 17.66 87.16 -30.24
C PRO A 16 16.49 87.58 -29.32
N GLU A 17 16.73 87.50 -28.02
CA GLU A 17 15.77 87.87 -26.98
C GLU A 17 15.13 89.23 -27.25
N GLN A 18 13.80 89.28 -27.24
CA GLN A 18 13.02 90.51 -27.38
C GLN A 18 12.41 90.88 -26.03
N LYS A 19 12.47 92.17 -25.69
CA LYS A 19 11.93 92.69 -24.42
C LYS A 19 10.86 93.73 -24.67
N LEU A 20 9.64 93.43 -24.23
CA LEU A 20 8.54 94.37 -24.17
C LEU A 20 8.51 94.98 -22.76
N HIS A 21 9.01 96.21 -22.64
CA HIS A 21 9.13 96.97 -21.39
C HIS A 21 8.44 98.34 -21.53
N GLY A 22 8.29 99.06 -20.41
CA GLY A 22 7.65 100.39 -20.42
C GLY A 22 6.13 100.34 -20.63
N LEU A 23 5.49 99.27 -20.17
CA LEU A 23 4.05 99.05 -20.31
C LEU A 23 3.25 100.05 -19.46
N SER A 24 2.21 100.64 -20.07
CA SER A 24 1.23 101.49 -19.39
C SER A 24 -0.05 100.70 -19.07
N THR A 25 -1.04 101.33 -18.43
CA THR A 25 -2.33 100.68 -18.14
C THR A 25 -3.01 100.16 -19.41
N PHE A 26 -2.83 100.86 -20.55
CA PHE A 26 -3.38 100.48 -21.85
C PHE A 26 -2.27 100.42 -22.89
N ASN A 27 -2.05 99.24 -23.48
CA ASN A 27 -0.99 99.04 -24.47
C ASN A 27 -1.61 98.60 -25.80
N TYR A 28 -1.26 99.29 -26.87
CA TYR A 28 -1.68 98.94 -28.22
C TYR A 28 -0.50 98.32 -28.97
N LEU A 29 -0.56 97.01 -29.17
CA LEU A 29 0.45 96.24 -29.91
C LEU A 29 -0.06 95.99 -31.34
N TYR A 30 0.54 96.63 -32.33
CA TYR A 30 0.17 96.49 -33.74
C TYR A 30 1.39 96.16 -34.61
N GLY A 31 1.16 95.60 -35.78
CA GLY A 31 2.21 95.16 -36.71
C GLY A 31 1.64 94.31 -37.82
N ALA A 32 2.45 93.96 -38.82
CA ALA A 32 2.03 93.13 -39.95
C ALA A 32 1.58 91.72 -39.50
N ASN A 33 0.91 90.99 -40.40
CA ASN A 33 0.63 89.57 -40.19
C ASN A 33 1.95 88.81 -40.04
N GLY A 34 2.03 87.94 -39.03
CA GLY A 34 3.27 87.24 -38.69
C GLY A 34 4.20 87.99 -37.72
N ALA A 35 3.90 89.24 -37.33
CA ALA A 35 4.72 90.00 -36.37
C ALA A 35 4.71 89.45 -34.91
N GLY A 36 4.02 88.34 -34.63
CA GLY A 36 4.03 87.71 -33.29
C GLY A 36 2.97 88.20 -32.29
N LYS A 37 2.02 89.05 -32.70
CA LYS A 37 0.94 89.58 -31.82
C LYS A 37 0.16 88.48 -31.09
N THR A 38 -0.26 87.44 -31.81
CA THR A 38 -0.98 86.29 -31.25
C THR A 38 -0.08 85.45 -30.34
N THR A 39 1.23 85.40 -30.59
CA THR A 39 2.17 84.69 -29.73
C THR A 39 2.24 85.37 -28.36
N ILE A 40 2.29 86.71 -28.31
CA ILE A 40 2.25 87.46 -27.06
C ILE A 40 1.00 87.11 -26.25
N SER A 41 -0.17 87.08 -26.89
CA SER A 41 -1.41 86.72 -26.17
C SER A 41 -1.39 85.28 -25.64
N LYS A 42 -0.85 84.33 -26.40
CA LYS A 42 -0.67 82.93 -25.96
C LYS A 42 0.27 82.80 -24.75
N ILE A 43 1.41 83.51 -24.76
CA ILE A 43 2.37 83.52 -23.65
C ILE A 43 1.72 84.09 -22.38
N ILE A 44 0.90 85.14 -22.51
CA ILE A 44 0.18 85.73 -21.36
C ILE A 44 -0.91 84.79 -20.83
N ASN A 45 -1.57 84.02 -21.72
CA ASN A 45 -2.64 83.10 -21.34
C ASN A 45 -2.10 81.91 -20.54
N ASP A 46 -1.00 81.33 -21.01
CA ASP A 46 -0.42 80.13 -20.42
C ASP A 46 1.12 80.19 -20.44
N PRO A 47 1.74 80.89 -19.47
CA PRO A 47 3.19 81.07 -19.43
C PRO A 47 3.96 79.76 -19.25
N ASP A 48 3.34 78.74 -18.63
CA ASP A 48 4.01 77.48 -18.29
C ASP A 48 4.37 76.67 -19.55
N ASN A 49 3.60 76.85 -20.62
CA ASN A 49 3.88 76.28 -21.94
C ASN A 49 5.01 76.99 -22.71
N TYR A 50 5.53 78.12 -22.20
CA TYR A 50 6.59 78.91 -22.83
C TYR A 50 7.74 79.17 -21.85
N PRO A 51 8.54 78.15 -21.50
CA PRO A 51 9.55 78.25 -20.44
C PRO A 51 10.68 79.25 -20.73
N ASP A 52 10.95 79.53 -22.01
CA ASP A 52 11.96 80.52 -22.44
C ASP A 52 11.44 81.97 -22.39
N CYS A 53 10.16 82.18 -22.09
CA CYS A 53 9.53 83.49 -21.97
C CYS A 53 9.30 83.83 -20.50
N LEU A 54 9.70 85.04 -20.08
CA LEU A 54 9.57 85.49 -18.69
C LEU A 54 8.60 86.68 -18.59
N ILE A 55 7.58 86.55 -17.73
CA ILE A 55 6.66 87.66 -17.40
C ILE A 55 7.06 88.23 -16.04
N GLN A 56 7.53 89.48 -16.02
CA GLN A 56 7.79 90.20 -14.79
C GLN A 56 6.54 90.97 -14.36
N TRP A 57 6.03 90.63 -13.19
CA TRP A 57 4.88 91.28 -12.58
C TRP A 57 5.32 92.31 -11.55
N LYS A 58 4.61 93.43 -11.49
CA LYS A 58 4.78 94.46 -10.46
C LYS A 58 4.73 93.83 -9.06
N ASN A 59 5.78 94.08 -8.27
CA ASN A 59 5.97 93.52 -6.93
C ASN A 59 5.97 91.97 -6.88
N ALA A 60 6.29 91.29 -7.98
CA ALA A 60 6.23 89.83 -8.12
C ALA A 60 4.83 89.20 -7.88
N ASN A 61 3.76 90.00 -7.91
CA ASN A 61 2.40 89.52 -7.72
C ASN A 61 1.76 89.11 -9.06
N LYS A 62 1.77 87.81 -9.37
CA LYS A 62 1.07 87.22 -10.54
C LYS A 62 -0.44 87.46 -10.40
N LEU A 63 -1.04 88.10 -11.40
CA LEU A 63 -2.49 88.27 -11.49
C LEU A 63 -3.07 87.23 -12.45
N ILE A 64 -4.35 86.90 -12.27
CA ILE A 64 -5.10 86.08 -13.24
C ILE A 64 -5.16 86.86 -14.56
N SER A 65 -4.64 86.28 -15.63
CA SER A 65 -4.71 86.81 -16.98
C SER A 65 -5.99 86.32 -17.66
N TYR A 66 -6.76 87.25 -18.21
CA TYR A 66 -7.87 86.93 -19.11
C TYR A 66 -7.44 87.27 -20.53
N VAL A 67 -7.29 86.24 -21.37
CA VAL A 67 -6.89 86.40 -22.76
C VAL A 67 -8.01 85.97 -23.67
N TYR A 68 -8.50 86.93 -24.46
CA TYR A 68 -9.45 86.65 -25.54
C TYR A 68 -8.67 86.53 -26.86
N ASN A 69 -8.43 85.30 -27.29
CA ASN A 69 -7.75 84.99 -28.56
C ASN A 69 -8.50 83.88 -29.31
N LYS A 70 -7.95 83.43 -30.45
CA LYS A 70 -8.55 82.34 -31.24
C LYS A 70 -8.65 81.03 -30.45
N ASP A 71 -7.62 80.69 -29.67
CA ASP A 71 -7.61 79.44 -28.90
C ASP A 71 -8.76 79.40 -27.88
N PHE A 72 -9.01 80.52 -27.17
CA PHE A 72 -10.16 80.65 -26.28
C PHE A 72 -11.49 80.42 -27.01
N VAL A 73 -11.62 80.93 -28.23
CA VAL A 73 -12.82 80.72 -29.05
C VAL A 73 -12.94 79.26 -29.48
N ASP A 74 -11.88 78.64 -29.97
CA ASP A 74 -11.89 77.26 -30.45
C ASP A 74 -12.21 76.26 -29.31
N ASP A 75 -11.66 76.48 -28.11
CA ASP A 75 -11.87 75.61 -26.94
C ASP A 75 -13.32 75.69 -26.42
N ASN A 76 -13.86 76.91 -26.33
CA ASN A 76 -15.15 77.18 -25.70
C ASN A 76 -16.33 77.22 -26.67
N PHE A 77 -16.09 77.45 -27.97
CA PHE A 77 -17.12 77.60 -28.99
C PHE A 77 -16.81 76.68 -30.18
N SER A 78 -17.24 75.42 -30.10
CA SER A 78 -17.29 74.55 -31.27
C SER A 78 -18.71 74.43 -31.79
N GLN A 79 -18.88 74.39 -33.11
CA GLN A 79 -20.14 73.97 -33.69
C GLN A 79 -20.32 72.46 -33.46
N ASP A 80 -21.20 72.08 -32.54
CA ASP A 80 -21.69 70.71 -32.49
C ASP A 80 -22.31 70.33 -33.85
N LYS A 81 -22.33 69.04 -34.19
CA LYS A 81 -22.93 68.50 -35.44
C LYS A 81 -24.42 68.88 -35.64
N ILE A 82 -25.04 69.52 -34.66
CA ILE A 82 -26.41 70.05 -34.69
C ILE A 82 -26.34 71.57 -34.87
N LYS A 83 -26.75 72.07 -36.04
CA LYS A 83 -26.81 73.52 -36.32
C LYS A 83 -27.67 74.24 -35.26
N GLY A 84 -27.08 75.17 -34.54
CA GLY A 84 -27.80 76.11 -33.66
C GLY A 84 -27.69 75.86 -32.16
N VAL A 85 -26.96 74.84 -31.71
CA VAL A 85 -26.71 74.59 -30.27
C VAL A 85 -25.27 74.97 -29.94
N PHE A 86 -25.10 75.97 -29.08
CA PHE A 86 -23.80 76.34 -28.50
C PHE A 86 -23.70 75.77 -27.09
N THR A 87 -22.90 74.73 -26.92
CA THR A 87 -22.57 74.16 -25.61
C THR A 87 -21.44 74.97 -24.98
N LEU A 88 -21.74 75.66 -23.86
CA LEU A 88 -20.77 76.42 -23.07
C LEU A 88 -20.14 75.50 -22.01
N GLY A 89 -18.82 75.34 -22.05
CA GLY A 89 -18.02 74.61 -21.04
C GLY A 89 -17.32 73.37 -21.59
N SER A 90 -16.00 73.29 -21.40
CA SER A 90 -15.14 72.18 -21.83
C SER A 90 -15.50 70.83 -21.17
N ASP A 91 -16.05 70.85 -19.95
CA ASP A 91 -16.39 69.65 -19.17
C ASP A 91 -17.51 68.79 -19.80
N ILE A 92 -18.46 69.40 -20.52
CA ILE A 92 -19.61 68.70 -21.11
C ILE A 92 -19.18 67.88 -22.34
N LYS A 93 -18.22 68.38 -23.12
CA LYS A 93 -17.68 67.69 -24.30
C LYS A 93 -16.94 66.41 -23.93
N GLY A 94 -16.02 66.50 -22.96
CA GLY A 94 -15.24 65.33 -22.53
C GLY A 94 -16.12 64.20 -21.99
N ALA A 95 -17.21 64.53 -21.30
CA ALA A 95 -18.18 63.54 -20.82
C ALA A 95 -18.95 62.86 -21.96
N GLN A 96 -19.38 63.62 -22.98
CA GLN A 96 -20.10 63.08 -24.13
C GLN A 96 -19.24 62.16 -25.00
N GLU A 97 -17.99 62.56 -25.29
CA GLU A 97 -17.04 61.72 -26.04
C GLU A 97 -16.75 60.41 -25.31
N LYS A 98 -16.53 60.48 -24.00
CA LYS A 98 -16.31 59.28 -23.16
C LYS A 98 -17.53 58.35 -23.17
N LEU A 99 -18.74 58.89 -23.19
CA LEU A 99 -19.97 58.10 -23.24
C LEU A 99 -20.14 57.38 -24.59
N ILE A 100 -19.76 58.03 -25.70
CA ILE A 100 -19.74 57.40 -27.03
C ILE A 100 -18.76 56.22 -27.05
N LEU A 101 -17.52 56.45 -26.60
CA LEU A 101 -16.48 55.41 -26.55
C LEU A 101 -16.89 54.21 -25.69
N LEU A 102 -17.45 54.45 -24.50
CA LEU A 102 -17.93 53.39 -23.61
C LEU A 102 -19.10 52.59 -24.23
N ASN A 103 -19.99 53.24 -24.98
CA ASN A 103 -21.08 52.54 -25.66
C ASN A 103 -20.57 51.69 -26.83
N GLU A 104 -19.60 52.17 -27.60
CA GLU A 104 -18.94 51.37 -28.64
C GLU A 104 -18.23 50.15 -28.06
N GLU A 105 -17.51 50.33 -26.95
CA GLU A 105 -16.85 49.23 -26.25
C GLU A 105 -17.86 48.21 -25.71
N ARG A 106 -18.96 48.69 -25.10
CA ARG A 106 -20.06 47.82 -24.65
C ARG A 106 -20.66 47.01 -25.80
N SER A 107 -20.87 47.63 -26.96
CA SER A 107 -21.38 46.93 -28.15
C SER A 107 -20.43 45.82 -28.60
N LYS A 108 -19.13 46.11 -28.69
CA LYS A 108 -18.09 45.12 -29.05
C LYS A 108 -18.02 43.96 -28.05
N LEU A 109 -18.15 44.23 -26.75
CA LEU A 109 -18.18 43.19 -25.72
C LEU A 109 -19.46 42.34 -25.83
N GLN A 110 -20.61 42.96 -26.09
CA GLN A 110 -21.87 42.26 -26.27
C GLN A 110 -21.86 41.32 -27.48
N GLU A 111 -21.26 41.75 -28.59
CA GLU A 111 -21.04 40.89 -29.76
C GLU A 111 -20.17 39.69 -29.41
N LYS A 112 -19.03 39.91 -28.74
CA LYS A 112 -18.15 38.82 -28.28
C LYS A 112 -18.85 37.82 -27.37
N ILE A 113 -19.67 38.30 -26.42
CA ILE A 113 -20.47 37.44 -25.54
C ILE A 113 -21.43 36.60 -26.37
N THR A 114 -22.13 37.23 -27.30
CA THR A 114 -23.12 36.56 -28.16
C THR A 114 -22.47 35.48 -29.02
N THR A 115 -21.30 35.76 -29.62
CA THR A 115 -20.53 34.77 -30.39
C THR A 115 -20.09 33.59 -29.53
N LYS A 116 -19.56 33.84 -28.32
CA LYS A 116 -19.17 32.75 -27.40
C LYS A 116 -20.37 31.93 -26.92
N GLN A 117 -21.51 32.57 -26.66
CA GLN A 117 -22.73 31.87 -26.28
C GLN A 117 -23.27 30.99 -27.40
N LYS A 118 -23.24 31.46 -28.65
CA LYS A 118 -23.58 30.65 -29.83
C LYS A 118 -22.65 29.46 -29.98
N LEU A 119 -21.34 29.62 -29.77
CA LEU A 119 -20.39 28.52 -29.85
C LEU A 119 -20.61 27.46 -28.74
N LEU A 120 -20.95 27.91 -27.52
CA LEU A 120 -21.22 27.00 -26.40
C LEU A 120 -22.53 26.23 -26.55
N LYS A 121 -23.63 26.92 -26.90
CA LYS A 121 -24.98 26.35 -26.93
C LYS A 121 -25.44 25.86 -28.29
N GLY A 122 -24.72 26.22 -29.35
CA GLY A 122 -25.10 25.95 -30.73
C GLY A 122 -26.02 27.02 -31.34
N SER A 123 -26.45 26.75 -32.56
CA SER A 123 -27.46 27.51 -33.30
C SER A 123 -28.55 26.56 -33.82
N SER A 124 -29.49 27.02 -34.65
CA SER A 124 -30.50 26.14 -35.26
C SER A 124 -29.89 24.97 -36.05
N ASP A 125 -28.69 25.18 -36.60
CA ASP A 125 -28.02 24.24 -37.51
C ASP A 125 -26.70 23.69 -36.93
N ASP A 126 -26.33 24.08 -35.71
CA ASP A 126 -25.11 23.66 -35.04
C ASP A 126 -25.44 23.20 -33.62
N VAL A 127 -25.02 21.98 -33.29
CA VAL A 127 -25.32 21.31 -32.01
C VAL A 127 -24.62 22.02 -30.85
N GLY A 128 -23.50 22.73 -31.11
CA GLY A 128 -22.74 23.46 -30.10
C GLY A 128 -21.93 22.55 -29.18
N VAL A 129 -20.84 23.09 -28.63
CA VAL A 129 -19.82 22.30 -27.92
C VAL A 129 -20.37 21.59 -26.68
N ILE A 130 -21.34 22.19 -25.97
CA ILE A 130 -21.92 21.57 -24.77
C ILE A 130 -22.72 20.31 -25.13
N ASN A 131 -23.53 20.38 -26.19
CA ASN A 131 -24.33 19.21 -26.59
C ASN A 131 -23.45 18.14 -27.24
N GLU A 132 -22.42 18.53 -27.99
CA GLU A 132 -21.43 17.59 -28.51
C GLU A 132 -20.72 16.84 -27.37
N LEU A 133 -20.32 17.55 -26.31
CA LEU A 133 -19.74 16.93 -25.11
C LEU A 133 -20.72 15.95 -24.45
N ILE A 134 -22.01 16.31 -24.34
CA ILE A 134 -23.05 15.45 -23.78
C ILE A 134 -23.25 14.19 -24.65
N GLU A 135 -23.23 14.33 -25.97
CA GLU A 135 -23.35 13.19 -26.90
C GLU A 135 -22.13 12.27 -26.84
N GLN A 136 -20.93 12.83 -26.79
CA GLN A 136 -19.71 12.06 -26.63
C GLN A 136 -19.67 11.32 -25.29
N ASP A 137 -20.07 12.00 -24.21
CA ASP A 137 -20.15 11.40 -22.87
C ASP A 137 -21.15 10.24 -22.84
N LYS A 138 -22.33 10.43 -23.45
CA LYS A 138 -23.34 9.38 -23.60
C LYS A 138 -22.82 8.20 -24.43
N THR A 139 -22.17 8.48 -25.55
CA THR A 139 -21.58 7.45 -26.42
C THR A 139 -20.51 6.65 -25.69
N PHE A 140 -19.62 7.33 -24.97
CA PHE A 140 -18.57 6.69 -24.16
C PHE A 140 -19.18 5.82 -23.06
N LYS A 141 -20.18 6.34 -22.35
CA LYS A 141 -20.93 5.61 -21.32
C LYS A 141 -21.55 4.32 -21.87
N ASP A 142 -22.17 4.39 -23.05
CA ASP A 142 -22.78 3.23 -23.71
C ASP A 142 -21.72 2.20 -24.14
N ILE A 143 -20.56 2.64 -24.63
CA ILE A 143 -19.44 1.75 -24.98
C ILE A 143 -18.93 1.00 -23.74
N CYS A 144 -18.64 1.72 -22.65
CA CYS A 144 -18.19 1.12 -21.39
C CYS A 144 -19.20 0.09 -20.88
N TRP A 145 -20.49 0.44 -20.93
CA TRP A 145 -21.55 -0.46 -20.47
C TRP A 145 -21.71 -1.71 -21.34
N LYS A 146 -21.60 -1.57 -22.68
CA LYS A 146 -21.60 -2.73 -23.58
C LYS A 146 -20.44 -3.68 -23.30
N GLN A 147 -19.25 -3.16 -23.03
CA GLN A 147 -18.09 -4.00 -22.66
C GLN A 147 -18.33 -4.73 -21.34
N LYS A 148 -18.90 -4.03 -20.34
CA LYS A 148 -19.32 -4.65 -19.09
C LYS A 148 -20.31 -5.80 -19.34
N GLN A 149 -21.35 -5.57 -20.13
CA GLN A 149 -22.38 -6.56 -20.42
C GLN A 149 -21.81 -7.81 -21.10
N LYS A 150 -20.88 -7.64 -22.05
CA LYS A 150 -20.20 -8.73 -22.74
C LYS A 150 -19.45 -9.68 -21.79
N HIS A 151 -18.96 -9.16 -20.68
CA HIS A 151 -18.09 -9.88 -19.74
C HIS A 151 -18.76 -10.12 -18.37
N ASP A 152 -20.02 -9.72 -18.20
CA ASP A 152 -20.72 -9.71 -16.90
C ASP A 152 -20.95 -11.10 -16.31
N GLU A 153 -21.18 -12.11 -17.16
CA GLU A 153 -21.40 -13.48 -16.69
C GLU A 153 -20.16 -14.05 -16.00
N VAL A 154 -18.98 -13.80 -16.58
CA VAL A 154 -17.70 -14.33 -16.08
C VAL A 154 -17.19 -13.51 -14.89
N PHE A 155 -17.29 -12.19 -14.96
CA PHE A 155 -16.71 -11.27 -13.98
C PHE A 155 -17.76 -10.67 -13.03
N PHE A 156 -18.89 -11.37 -12.84
CA PHE A 156 -20.04 -10.89 -12.06
C PHE A 156 -19.63 -10.39 -10.66
N LYS A 157 -18.78 -11.16 -9.96
CA LYS A 157 -18.29 -10.83 -8.62
C LYS A 157 -17.22 -9.75 -8.65
N ALA A 158 -16.33 -9.77 -9.65
CA ALA A 158 -15.32 -8.73 -9.82
C ALA A 158 -15.93 -7.34 -10.09
N PHE A 159 -17.13 -7.29 -10.68
CA PHE A 159 -17.87 -6.05 -10.92
C PHE A 159 -18.84 -5.66 -9.78
N GLU A 160 -18.81 -6.34 -8.64
CA GLU A 160 -19.69 -6.04 -7.51
C GLU A 160 -19.61 -4.56 -7.09
N GLY A 161 -20.77 -3.97 -6.76
CA GLY A 161 -20.89 -2.54 -6.44
C GLY A 161 -20.91 -1.59 -7.65
N LEU A 162 -20.49 -2.03 -8.84
CA LEU A 162 -20.50 -1.23 -10.08
C LEU A 162 -21.62 -1.63 -11.05
N ARG A 163 -22.29 -2.76 -10.82
CA ARG A 163 -23.34 -3.32 -11.72
C ARG A 163 -24.67 -2.56 -11.73
N ASN A 164 -24.90 -1.67 -10.76
CA ASN A 164 -26.18 -0.95 -10.61
C ASN A 164 -26.19 0.45 -11.25
N SER A 165 -25.05 0.93 -11.76
CA SER A 165 -24.96 2.27 -12.33
C SER A 165 -23.95 2.34 -13.46
N THR A 166 -24.46 2.69 -14.64
CA THR A 166 -23.66 3.00 -15.83
C THR A 166 -22.66 4.14 -15.58
N GLU A 167 -23.06 5.14 -14.78
CA GLU A 167 -22.18 6.27 -14.44
C GLU A 167 -21.01 5.84 -13.55
N LYS A 168 -21.29 5.03 -12.52
CA LYS A 168 -20.23 4.51 -11.63
C LYS A 168 -19.26 3.63 -12.38
N PHE A 169 -19.74 2.80 -13.32
CA PHE A 169 -18.88 1.95 -14.12
C PHE A 169 -17.95 2.78 -15.02
N LYS A 170 -18.49 3.78 -15.73
CA LYS A 170 -17.69 4.72 -16.54
C LYS A 170 -16.63 5.44 -15.69
N ALA A 171 -17.03 5.98 -14.53
CA ALA A 171 -16.10 6.66 -13.63
C ALA A 171 -14.97 5.72 -13.15
N ARG A 172 -15.29 4.45 -12.88
CA ARG A 172 -14.27 3.44 -12.53
C ARG A 172 -13.33 3.14 -13.70
N VAL A 173 -13.84 2.99 -14.92
CA VAL A 173 -13.01 2.76 -16.12
C VAL A 173 -11.99 3.90 -16.30
N LEU A 174 -12.41 5.15 -16.13
CA LEU A 174 -11.51 6.31 -16.20
C LEU A 174 -10.48 6.30 -15.07
N SER A 175 -10.91 6.02 -13.83
CA SER A 175 -10.00 5.93 -12.69
C SER A 175 -8.96 4.82 -12.86
N GLU A 176 -9.35 3.66 -13.40
CA GLU A 176 -8.43 2.56 -13.68
C GLU A 176 -7.48 2.92 -14.84
N PHE A 177 -7.94 3.64 -15.86
CA PHE A 177 -7.07 4.11 -16.94
C PHE A 177 -5.97 5.06 -16.43
N GLU A 178 -6.29 5.92 -15.46
CA GLU A 178 -5.33 6.88 -14.90
C GLU A 178 -4.39 6.28 -13.85
N GLN A 179 -4.88 5.35 -13.01
CA GLN A 179 -4.19 4.93 -11.79
C GLN A 179 -3.68 3.49 -11.82
N ASN A 180 -4.16 2.64 -12.72
CA ASN A 180 -3.82 1.22 -12.69
C ASN A 180 -2.39 0.97 -13.21
N THR A 181 -1.54 0.43 -12.34
CA THR A 181 -0.16 0.04 -12.65
C THR A 181 0.01 -1.47 -12.81
N ALA A 182 -1.06 -2.25 -12.76
CA ALA A 182 -0.99 -3.70 -12.87
C ALA A 182 -0.58 -4.13 -14.28
N ALA A 183 0.14 -5.25 -14.36
CA ALA A 183 0.46 -5.85 -15.65
C ALA A 183 -0.83 -6.30 -16.36
N LEU A 184 -0.96 -5.95 -17.65
CA LEU A 184 -2.08 -6.37 -18.47
C LEU A 184 -1.97 -7.86 -18.76
N LEU A 185 -2.99 -8.61 -18.36
CA LEU A 185 -3.08 -10.04 -18.58
C LEU A 185 -4.09 -10.37 -19.68
N PRO A 186 -3.89 -11.46 -20.44
CA PRO A 186 -4.87 -11.93 -21.41
C PRO A 186 -6.22 -12.24 -20.73
N LEU A 187 -7.31 -12.02 -21.46
CA LEU A 187 -8.67 -12.29 -20.97
C LEU A 187 -8.86 -13.75 -20.50
N SER A 188 -8.21 -14.70 -21.15
CA SER A 188 -8.24 -16.12 -20.76
C SER A 188 -7.66 -16.34 -19.36
N GLU A 189 -6.54 -15.71 -19.04
CA GLU A 189 -5.91 -15.82 -17.72
C GLU A 189 -6.76 -15.14 -16.65
N LEU A 190 -7.32 -13.96 -16.96
CA LEU A 190 -8.24 -13.27 -16.04
C LEU A 190 -9.50 -14.08 -15.76
N THR A 191 -10.01 -14.78 -16.76
CA THR A 191 -11.19 -15.65 -16.62
C THR A 191 -10.90 -16.81 -15.66
N GLU A 192 -9.76 -17.48 -15.82
CA GLU A 192 -9.34 -18.55 -14.91
C GLU A 192 -9.08 -18.04 -13.49
N LYS A 193 -8.42 -16.89 -13.34
CA LYS A 193 -8.24 -16.24 -12.02
C LYS A 193 -9.56 -15.86 -11.37
N CYS A 194 -10.53 -15.39 -12.15
CA CYS A 194 -11.85 -15.05 -11.61
C CYS A 194 -12.58 -16.30 -11.10
N ARG A 195 -12.48 -17.42 -11.84
CA ARG A 195 -13.04 -18.71 -11.41
C ARG A 195 -12.41 -19.20 -10.11
N THR A 196 -11.08 -19.09 -9.96
CA THR A 196 -10.40 -19.58 -8.76
C THR A 196 -10.60 -18.66 -7.57
N VAL A 197 -10.43 -17.34 -7.71
CA VAL A 197 -10.48 -16.40 -6.57
C VAL A 197 -11.90 -16.22 -6.04
N PHE A 198 -12.90 -16.25 -6.92
CA PHE A 198 -14.29 -15.95 -6.57
C PHE A 198 -15.19 -17.20 -6.53
N SER A 199 -14.65 -18.42 -6.59
CA SER A 199 -15.46 -19.62 -6.38
C SER A 199 -15.91 -19.70 -4.91
N ASP A 200 -17.22 -19.84 -4.70
CA ASP A 200 -17.80 -20.09 -3.36
C ASP A 200 -17.47 -21.49 -2.84
N GLU A 201 -16.90 -22.35 -3.69
CA GLU A 201 -16.51 -23.74 -3.38
C GLU A 201 -15.13 -23.86 -2.74
N LEU A 202 -14.40 -22.75 -2.52
CA LEU A 202 -13.11 -22.78 -1.85
C LEU A 202 -13.30 -23.07 -0.36
N VAL A 203 -13.31 -24.36 -0.02
CA VAL A 203 -13.18 -24.82 1.35
C VAL A 203 -11.71 -24.66 1.75
N SER A 204 -11.43 -23.71 2.63
CA SER A 204 -10.10 -23.57 3.22
C SER A 204 -9.86 -24.73 4.18
N TYR A 205 -8.91 -25.60 3.84
CA TYR A 205 -8.44 -26.65 4.75
C TYR A 205 -7.28 -26.14 5.59
N THR A 206 -7.25 -26.48 6.87
CA THR A 206 -6.07 -26.29 7.70
C THR A 206 -4.93 -27.15 7.17
N PRO A 207 -3.70 -26.60 7.03
CA PRO A 207 -2.55 -27.39 6.60
C PRO A 207 -2.39 -28.65 7.46
N LEU A 208 -2.20 -29.79 6.79
CA LEU A 208 -1.95 -31.06 7.45
C LEU A 208 -0.64 -30.98 8.25
N SER A 209 -0.71 -31.32 9.54
CA SER A 209 0.48 -31.51 10.35
C SER A 209 1.02 -32.91 10.10
N ILE A 210 2.16 -33.01 9.43
CA ILE A 210 2.84 -34.29 9.20
C ILE A 210 3.34 -34.84 10.55
N PRO A 211 2.99 -36.08 10.93
CA PRO A 211 3.47 -36.68 12.17
C PRO A 211 4.99 -36.73 12.23
N LYS A 212 5.56 -36.40 13.39
CA LYS A 212 7.02 -36.46 13.58
C LYS A 212 7.41 -37.80 14.16
N PHE A 213 8.42 -38.42 13.56
CA PHE A 213 9.01 -39.70 14.02
C PHE A 213 10.16 -39.50 15.01
N ASP A 214 10.26 -38.31 15.60
CA ASP A 214 11.30 -37.95 16.54
C ASP A 214 11.13 -38.71 17.87
N GLY A 215 12.24 -39.07 18.50
CA GLY A 215 12.26 -39.77 19.81
C GLY A 215 12.40 -41.30 19.73
N PHE A 216 11.99 -41.94 18.62
CA PHE A 216 12.19 -43.39 18.45
C PHE A 216 13.68 -43.75 18.33
N LYS A 217 14.45 -42.96 17.57
CA LYS A 217 15.87 -43.24 17.30
C LYS A 217 16.73 -43.19 18.56
N SER A 218 16.52 -42.21 19.44
CA SER A 218 17.26 -42.09 20.71
C SER A 218 17.00 -43.29 21.62
N ILE A 219 15.76 -43.80 21.63
CA ILE A 219 15.41 -44.97 22.42
C ILE A 219 16.02 -46.23 21.79
N LEU A 220 15.79 -46.48 20.50
CA LEU A 220 16.21 -47.74 19.84
C LEU A 220 17.73 -47.94 19.80
N ASN A 221 18.49 -46.83 19.77
CA ASN A 221 19.95 -46.82 19.72
C ASN A 221 20.62 -46.69 21.10
N HIS A 222 19.86 -46.67 22.19
CA HIS A 222 20.43 -46.53 23.52
C HIS A 222 21.36 -47.71 23.88
N ASP A 223 22.54 -47.44 24.41
CA ASP A 223 23.60 -48.46 24.63
C ASP A 223 23.16 -49.60 25.58
N ILE A 224 22.22 -49.31 26.49
CA ILE A 224 21.62 -50.29 27.42
C ILE A 224 21.10 -51.57 26.73
N TRP A 225 20.70 -51.49 25.44
CA TRP A 225 20.21 -52.66 24.71
C TRP A 225 21.33 -53.64 24.31
N GLN A 226 22.60 -53.23 24.39
CA GLN A 226 23.78 -54.04 24.10
C GLN A 226 24.47 -54.53 25.38
N GLU A 227 24.11 -53.97 26.54
CA GLU A 227 24.75 -54.27 27.81
C GLU A 227 24.09 -55.46 28.52
N LYS A 228 24.90 -56.38 29.05
CA LYS A 228 24.40 -57.42 29.96
C LYS A 228 24.12 -56.82 31.34
N ILE A 229 22.91 -57.00 31.83
CA ILE A 229 22.48 -56.46 33.13
C ILE A 229 22.80 -57.49 34.22
N LEU A 230 24.03 -57.44 34.69
CA LEU A 230 24.53 -58.29 35.76
C LEU A 230 24.52 -57.54 37.09
N GLY A 231 24.31 -58.30 38.16
CA GLY A 231 24.39 -57.82 39.53
C GLY A 231 25.83 -57.65 40.02
N LYS A 232 25.99 -57.46 41.33
CA LYS A 232 27.30 -57.36 41.97
C LYS A 232 28.13 -58.63 41.76
N LYS A 233 29.36 -58.50 41.26
CA LYS A 233 30.26 -59.63 40.94
C LYS A 233 30.98 -60.21 42.17
N ASP A 234 31.12 -59.43 43.25
CA ASP A 234 31.91 -59.82 44.43
C ASP A 234 31.13 -60.71 45.42
N VAL A 235 30.14 -61.46 44.94
CA VAL A 235 29.27 -62.30 45.78
C VAL A 235 29.38 -63.75 45.35
N SER A 236 29.41 -64.68 46.32
CA SER A 236 29.61 -66.12 46.09
C SER A 236 28.63 -66.76 45.08
N VAL A 237 27.44 -66.18 44.91
CA VAL A 237 26.40 -66.65 43.98
C VAL A 237 26.53 -66.07 42.57
N ALA A 238 27.34 -65.02 42.38
CA ALA A 238 27.37 -64.22 41.14
C ALA A 238 27.89 -65.01 39.93
N ASP A 239 28.91 -65.84 40.12
CA ASP A 239 29.52 -66.63 39.05
C ASP A 239 28.54 -67.66 38.48
N LEU A 240 27.81 -68.36 39.35
CA LEU A 240 26.84 -69.37 38.94
C LEU A 240 25.63 -68.73 38.24
N ILE A 241 25.15 -67.60 38.76
CA ILE A 241 24.04 -66.85 38.15
C ILE A 241 24.44 -66.32 36.76
N SER A 242 25.67 -65.83 36.62
CA SER A 242 26.21 -65.33 35.36
C SER A 242 26.44 -66.45 34.34
N LEU A 243 26.92 -67.62 34.80
CA LEU A 243 27.16 -68.79 33.96
C LEU A 243 25.85 -69.37 33.41
N LEU A 244 24.85 -69.56 34.28
CA LEU A 244 23.54 -70.11 33.91
C LEU A 244 22.65 -69.09 33.22
N ASN A 245 22.99 -67.80 33.33
CA ASN A 245 22.22 -66.69 32.81
C ASN A 245 20.74 -66.83 33.26
N ASN A 246 20.55 -66.78 34.58
CA ASN A 246 19.25 -67.02 35.21
C ASN A 246 18.90 -65.96 36.26
N SER A 247 19.51 -64.77 36.20
CA SER A 247 19.31 -63.71 37.19
C SER A 247 17.84 -63.30 37.35
N ASP A 248 17.04 -63.31 36.28
CA ASP A 248 15.61 -62.99 36.36
C ASP A 248 14.81 -64.05 37.14
N TRP A 249 15.16 -65.32 36.96
CA TRP A 249 14.58 -66.42 37.72
C TRP A 249 14.95 -66.32 39.19
N VAL A 250 16.22 -66.04 39.49
CA VAL A 250 16.68 -65.84 40.87
C VAL A 250 15.98 -64.64 41.51
N LYS A 251 15.82 -63.53 40.79
CA LYS A 251 15.13 -62.32 41.30
C LYS A 251 13.67 -62.61 41.66
N ARG A 252 12.93 -63.29 40.79
CA ARG A 252 11.54 -63.70 41.07
C ARG A 252 11.48 -64.72 42.21
N GLY A 253 12.45 -65.64 42.26
CA GLY A 253 12.53 -66.63 43.33
C GLY A 253 12.77 -66.01 44.71
N LEU A 254 13.51 -64.90 44.77
CA LEU A 254 13.70 -64.15 46.01
C LEU A 254 12.38 -63.61 46.57
N GLU A 255 11.46 -63.13 45.73
CA GLU A 255 10.15 -62.62 46.17
C GLU A 255 9.38 -63.70 46.94
N TYR A 256 9.34 -64.93 46.43
CA TYR A 256 8.73 -66.06 47.14
C TYR A 256 9.50 -66.47 48.39
N PHE A 257 10.84 -66.44 48.33
CA PHE A 257 11.66 -66.83 49.47
C PHE A 257 11.57 -65.82 50.63
N HIS A 258 11.30 -64.55 50.37
CA HIS A 258 11.03 -63.55 51.40
C HIS A 258 9.82 -63.93 52.28
N GLU A 259 8.78 -64.52 51.69
CA GLU A 259 7.57 -64.94 52.40
C GLU A 259 7.73 -66.28 53.13
N SER A 260 8.60 -67.16 52.65
CA SER A 260 8.74 -68.54 53.17
C SER A 260 9.92 -68.75 54.13
N LYS A 261 10.63 -67.69 54.54
CA LYS A 261 11.82 -67.80 55.40
C LYS A 261 11.55 -68.56 56.71
N PRO A 262 12.46 -69.46 57.17
CA PRO A 262 13.78 -69.78 56.58
C PRO A 262 13.75 -70.90 55.52
N THR A 263 12.56 -71.40 55.15
CA THR A 263 12.38 -72.55 54.26
C THR A 263 12.44 -72.13 52.79
N CYS A 264 13.29 -72.78 52.00
CA CYS A 264 13.35 -72.55 50.55
C CYS A 264 12.03 -72.95 49.86
N PRO A 265 11.40 -72.08 49.06
CA PRO A 265 10.14 -72.41 48.40
C PRO A 265 10.28 -73.45 47.28
N PHE A 266 11.52 -73.77 46.88
CA PHE A 266 11.81 -74.71 45.79
C PHE A 266 12.22 -76.10 46.29
N CYS A 267 13.24 -76.19 47.13
CA CYS A 267 13.75 -77.47 47.64
C CYS A 267 13.24 -77.82 49.05
N GLN A 268 12.48 -76.93 49.70
CA GLN A 268 11.91 -77.10 51.04
C GLN A 268 12.93 -77.32 52.17
N GLN A 269 14.21 -77.05 51.91
CA GLN A 269 15.28 -77.08 52.92
C GLN A 269 15.43 -75.72 53.59
N ASN A 270 15.88 -75.71 54.85
CA ASN A 270 16.28 -74.49 55.54
C ASN A 270 17.53 -73.91 54.87
N VAL A 271 17.49 -72.62 54.53
CA VAL A 271 18.60 -71.91 53.90
C VAL A 271 19.24 -70.98 54.92
N SER A 272 20.57 -70.98 55.01
CA SER A 272 21.32 -70.08 55.89
C SER A 272 21.10 -68.61 55.51
N ASP A 273 21.08 -67.72 56.50
CA ASP A 273 20.95 -66.27 56.30
C ASP A 273 22.04 -65.69 55.38
N ASP A 274 23.24 -66.29 55.36
CA ASP A 274 24.35 -65.88 54.50
C ASP A 274 24.03 -66.06 53.00
N ILE A 275 23.44 -67.19 52.61
CA ILE A 275 23.00 -67.43 51.22
C ILE A 275 21.90 -66.44 50.84
N PHE A 276 20.96 -66.16 51.74
CA PHE A 276 19.93 -65.15 51.50
C PHE A 276 20.56 -63.76 51.29
N HIS A 277 21.48 -63.36 52.16
CA HIS A 277 22.19 -62.09 52.04
C HIS A 277 22.99 -62.00 50.73
N ASN A 278 23.66 -63.07 50.34
CA ASN A 278 24.39 -63.16 49.07
C ASN A 278 23.45 -63.04 47.87
N LEU A 279 22.31 -63.72 47.86
CA LEU A 279 21.31 -63.59 46.78
C LEU A 279 20.69 -62.18 46.71
N SER A 280 20.37 -61.56 47.85
CA SER A 280 19.82 -60.20 47.88
C SER A 280 20.86 -59.15 47.49
N SER A 281 22.10 -59.29 47.94
CA SER A 281 23.19 -58.34 47.63
C SER A 281 23.68 -58.40 46.18
N TYR A 282 23.42 -59.51 45.47
CA TYR A 282 23.63 -59.60 44.04
C TYR A 282 22.80 -58.53 43.28
N PHE A 283 21.56 -58.24 43.70
CA PHE A 283 20.69 -57.23 43.08
C PHE A 283 20.88 -55.85 43.69
N ASP A 284 22.07 -55.28 43.48
CA ASP A 284 22.49 -54.00 44.03
C ASP A 284 21.77 -52.78 43.41
N GLU A 285 22.14 -51.58 43.88
CA GLU A 285 21.59 -50.32 43.37
C GLU A 285 21.87 -50.12 41.87
N THR A 286 23.02 -50.61 41.39
CA THR A 286 23.42 -50.52 39.97
C THR A 286 22.49 -51.33 39.08
N TYR A 287 22.21 -52.59 39.44
CA TYR A 287 21.26 -53.45 38.74
C TYR A 287 19.86 -52.83 38.71
N ASN A 288 19.39 -52.32 39.85
CA ASN A 288 18.06 -51.72 39.94
C ASN A 288 17.95 -50.43 39.11
N LYS A 289 18.98 -49.58 39.09
CA LYS A 289 19.04 -48.39 38.22
C LYS A 289 18.95 -48.74 36.73
N LYS A 290 19.66 -49.78 36.28
CA LYS A 290 19.59 -50.26 34.89
C LYS A 290 18.21 -50.78 34.53
N GLN A 291 17.58 -51.54 35.43
CA GLN A 291 16.22 -52.05 35.21
C GLN A 291 15.19 -50.92 35.15
N GLN A 292 15.32 -49.90 36.01
CA GLN A 292 14.47 -48.72 35.96
C GLN A 292 14.66 -47.93 34.66
N LEU A 293 15.89 -47.81 34.17
CA LEU A 293 16.18 -47.16 32.89
C LEU A 293 15.51 -47.89 31.72
N ILE A 294 15.61 -49.21 31.66
CA ILE A 294 14.90 -50.00 30.64
C ILE A 294 13.39 -49.78 30.68
N ASN A 295 12.79 -49.88 31.87
CA ASN A 295 11.35 -49.71 32.02
C ASN A 295 10.90 -48.32 31.59
N ARG A 296 11.71 -47.29 31.89
CA ARG A 296 11.48 -45.92 31.44
C ARG A 296 11.52 -45.83 29.91
N LEU A 297 12.58 -46.35 29.27
CA LEU A 297 12.73 -46.33 27.82
C LEU A 297 11.61 -47.09 27.10
N LEU A 298 11.17 -48.24 27.62
CA LEU A 298 10.03 -48.99 27.08
C LEU A 298 8.72 -48.23 27.21
N SER A 299 8.51 -47.54 28.35
CA SER A 299 7.33 -46.70 28.58
C SER A 299 7.31 -45.49 27.64
N GLU A 300 8.44 -44.80 27.49
CA GLU A 300 8.60 -43.69 26.54
C GLU A 300 8.33 -44.15 25.11
N TYR A 301 8.89 -45.29 24.69
CA TYR A 301 8.66 -45.87 23.37
C TYR A 301 7.17 -46.15 23.12
N HIS A 302 6.49 -46.72 24.11
CA HIS A 302 5.05 -46.96 24.03
C HIS A 302 4.26 -45.66 23.88
N ASN A 303 4.59 -44.64 24.67
CA ASN A 303 3.93 -43.33 24.58
C ASN A 303 4.13 -42.67 23.22
N HIS A 304 5.33 -42.79 22.62
CA HIS A 304 5.58 -42.31 21.26
C HIS A 304 4.70 -43.03 20.23
N ILE A 305 4.51 -44.36 20.34
CA ILE A 305 3.59 -45.10 19.46
C ILE A 305 2.15 -44.61 19.63
N GLN A 306 1.68 -44.41 20.87
CA GLN A 306 0.30 -43.96 21.10
C GLN A 306 0.07 -42.54 20.55
N ARG A 307 1.05 -41.65 20.72
CA ARG A 307 0.99 -40.31 20.14
C ARG A 307 0.92 -40.37 18.61
N LEU A 308 1.77 -41.18 17.97
CA LEU A 308 1.76 -41.33 16.51
C LEU A 308 0.41 -41.87 16.02
N LYS A 309 -0.17 -42.86 16.70
CA LYS A 309 -1.52 -43.37 16.38
C LYS A 309 -2.56 -42.26 16.44
N TRP A 310 -2.57 -41.48 17.51
CA TRP A 310 -3.49 -40.36 17.65
C TRP A 310 -3.31 -39.30 16.55
N GLU A 311 -2.08 -38.96 16.17
CA GLU A 311 -1.80 -38.04 15.06
C GLU A 311 -2.31 -38.59 13.72
N LEU A 312 -2.14 -39.90 13.46
CA LEU A 312 -2.66 -40.56 12.25
C LEU A 312 -4.20 -40.66 12.24
N ASP A 313 -4.82 -40.95 13.38
CA ASP A 313 -6.28 -40.99 13.53
C ASP A 313 -6.90 -39.62 13.23
N ASN A 314 -6.29 -38.53 13.70
CA ASN A 314 -6.75 -37.18 13.38
C ASN A 314 -6.71 -36.87 11.87
N ILE A 315 -5.67 -37.33 11.17
CA ILE A 315 -5.57 -37.15 9.70
C ILE A 315 -6.64 -37.96 8.99
N ARG A 316 -6.87 -39.20 9.42
CA ARG A 316 -7.96 -40.06 8.89
C ARG A 316 -9.32 -39.39 9.08
N ASP A 317 -9.59 -38.91 10.29
CA ASP A 317 -10.90 -38.37 10.66
C ASP A 317 -11.19 -37.02 9.99
N ALA A 318 -10.15 -36.30 9.54
CA ALA A 318 -10.28 -35.07 8.75
C ALA A 318 -10.89 -35.28 7.36
N LYS A 319 -10.93 -36.53 6.85
CA LYS A 319 -11.59 -36.93 5.58
C LYS A 319 -11.30 -35.97 4.43
N LEU A 320 -10.03 -35.65 4.26
CA LEU A 320 -9.59 -34.66 3.29
C LEU A 320 -9.74 -35.20 1.87
N PRO A 321 -10.35 -34.45 0.93
CA PRO A 321 -10.67 -34.96 -0.41
C PRO A 321 -9.43 -35.25 -1.28
N PHE A 322 -8.27 -34.73 -0.88
CA PHE A 322 -7.00 -34.87 -1.58
C PHE A 322 -6.07 -35.93 -0.96
N VAL A 323 -6.52 -36.64 0.09
CA VAL A 323 -5.78 -37.77 0.66
C VAL A 323 -6.41 -39.06 0.14
N ASP A 324 -5.59 -39.90 -0.49
CA ASP A 324 -5.98 -41.28 -0.80
C ASP A 324 -6.07 -42.07 0.52
N ILE A 325 -7.30 -42.26 0.99
CA ILE A 325 -7.60 -42.89 2.29
C ILE A 325 -7.13 -44.34 2.31
N GLU A 326 -7.28 -45.09 1.21
CA GLU A 326 -6.88 -46.50 1.15
C GLU A 326 -5.36 -46.64 1.26
N THR A 327 -4.63 -45.89 0.44
CA THR A 327 -3.16 -45.86 0.50
C THR A 327 -2.66 -45.34 1.87
N PHE A 328 -3.35 -44.36 2.46
CA PHE A 328 -2.99 -43.81 3.76
C PHE A 328 -3.18 -44.82 4.89
N GLU A 329 -4.31 -45.54 4.92
CA GLU A 329 -4.60 -46.56 5.93
C GLU A 329 -3.61 -47.71 5.85
N ASP A 330 -3.33 -48.21 4.64
CA ASP A 330 -2.36 -49.28 4.42
C ASP A 330 -0.97 -48.90 4.94
N LYS A 331 -0.46 -47.73 4.56
CA LYS A 331 0.86 -47.25 5.00
C LYS A 331 0.91 -46.99 6.51
N SER A 332 -0.16 -46.43 7.08
CA SER A 332 -0.28 -46.16 8.52
C SER A 332 -0.22 -47.46 9.32
N ASN A 333 -0.99 -48.47 8.91
CA ASN A 333 -1.02 -49.78 9.54
C ASN A 333 0.34 -50.48 9.46
N ILE A 334 1.01 -50.43 8.31
CA ILE A 334 2.35 -51.00 8.14
C ILE A 334 3.34 -50.36 9.12
N ILE A 335 3.42 -49.03 9.18
CA ILE A 335 4.37 -48.32 10.06
C ILE A 335 4.12 -48.66 11.52
N ILE A 336 2.86 -48.61 11.98
CA ILE A 336 2.50 -48.94 13.36
C ILE A 336 2.86 -50.39 13.68
N SER A 337 2.58 -51.33 12.78
CA SER A 337 2.92 -52.74 12.98
C SER A 337 4.43 -52.97 13.12
N LEU A 338 5.24 -52.30 12.29
CA LEU A 338 6.71 -52.36 12.35
C LEU A 338 7.23 -51.80 13.68
N LEU A 339 6.73 -50.64 14.12
CA LEU A 339 7.14 -50.02 15.38
C LEU A 339 6.75 -50.87 16.60
N ILE A 340 5.56 -51.47 16.59
CA ILE A 340 5.13 -52.39 17.65
C ILE A 340 6.04 -53.62 17.69
N ARG A 341 6.36 -54.19 16.52
CA ARG A 341 7.27 -55.35 16.42
C ARG A 341 8.65 -55.02 16.98
N GLU A 342 9.23 -53.87 16.63
CA GLU A 342 10.53 -53.46 17.16
C GLU A 342 10.51 -53.22 18.68
N GLY A 343 9.45 -52.60 19.21
CA GLY A 343 9.28 -52.46 20.66
C GLY A 343 9.17 -53.81 21.37
N ALA A 344 8.41 -54.75 20.79
CA ALA A 344 8.30 -56.11 21.28
C ALA A 344 9.64 -56.86 21.22
N ASN A 345 10.44 -56.65 20.18
CA ASN A 345 11.79 -57.20 20.06
C ASN A 345 12.69 -56.67 21.18
N LYS A 346 12.69 -55.36 21.46
CA LYS A 346 13.46 -54.79 22.57
C LYS A 346 12.98 -55.32 23.91
N ARG A 347 11.67 -55.39 24.16
CA ARG A 347 11.09 -55.97 25.38
C ARG A 347 11.43 -57.45 25.54
N GLY A 348 11.30 -58.25 24.48
CA GLY A 348 11.70 -59.66 24.48
C GLY A 348 13.20 -59.83 24.72
N ASN A 349 14.01 -58.91 24.20
CA ASN A 349 15.44 -58.87 24.49
C ASN A 349 15.73 -58.48 25.94
N THR A 350 14.95 -57.64 26.61
CA THR A 350 15.17 -57.37 28.05
C THR A 350 15.05 -58.61 28.92
N SER A 351 14.07 -59.48 28.61
CA SER A 351 13.96 -60.82 29.23
C SER A 351 15.02 -61.82 28.76
N ARG A 352 15.82 -61.47 27.74
CA ARG A 352 16.90 -62.29 27.16
C ARG A 352 18.29 -61.66 27.31
N LEU A 353 18.44 -60.46 27.86
CA LEU A 353 19.74 -59.90 28.25
C LEU A 353 20.34 -60.69 29.43
N THR A 354 19.52 -61.56 30.00
CA THR A 354 19.81 -62.64 30.93
C THR A 354 19.81 -64.02 30.27
N GLN A 355 19.81 -64.19 28.93
CA GLN A 355 20.01 -65.48 28.23
C GLN A 355 20.87 -65.32 26.96
N SER A 356 21.93 -66.14 26.81
CA SER A 356 22.89 -66.03 25.71
C SER A 356 22.32 -66.61 24.41
N PHE A 357 21.85 -65.78 23.48
CA PHE A 357 21.69 -66.19 22.07
C PHE A 357 22.07 -65.08 21.08
N HIS A 358 22.62 -65.52 19.95
CA HIS A 358 23.19 -64.72 18.87
C HIS A 358 22.29 -63.58 18.37
N PHE A 359 22.89 -62.40 18.26
CA PHE A 359 22.38 -61.25 17.51
C PHE A 359 22.16 -61.62 16.05
N PHE A 360 20.91 -61.71 15.61
CA PHE A 360 20.60 -61.47 14.20
C PHE A 360 20.46 -59.96 14.01
N MET A 361 21.48 -59.34 13.40
CA MET A 361 21.33 -58.03 12.82
C MET A 361 20.31 -58.13 11.69
N PHE A 362 19.18 -57.44 11.82
CA PHE A 362 18.29 -57.18 10.71
C PHE A 362 18.41 -55.71 10.31
N GLU A 363 18.42 -55.48 9.00
CA GLU A 363 18.74 -54.23 8.33
C GLU A 363 18.03 -52.99 8.91
N PRO A 364 18.61 -51.79 8.76
CA PRO A 364 18.00 -50.57 9.25
C PRO A 364 16.71 -50.28 8.49
N ILE A 365 15.58 -50.26 9.19
CA ILE A 365 14.25 -49.79 8.71
C ILE A 365 14.27 -48.26 8.43
N PHE A 366 15.44 -47.63 8.29
CA PHE A 366 15.56 -46.25 7.84
C PHE A 366 15.29 -46.11 6.32
N SER A 367 15.16 -47.20 5.56
CA SER A 367 14.81 -47.15 4.13
C SER A 367 13.36 -46.68 3.87
N PRO A 368 12.30 -47.22 4.51
CA PRO A 368 10.92 -46.76 4.27
C PRO A 368 10.59 -45.40 4.90
N VAL A 369 11.19 -45.07 6.05
CA VAL A 369 10.96 -43.79 6.75
C VAL A 369 11.58 -42.62 5.97
N ASN A 370 12.74 -42.82 5.33
CA ASN A 370 13.35 -41.82 4.46
C ASN A 370 12.60 -41.64 3.13
N ALA A 371 11.94 -42.70 2.62
CA ALA A 371 11.12 -42.62 1.42
C ALA A 371 9.85 -41.76 1.60
N LEU A 372 9.38 -41.58 2.84
CA LEU A 372 8.21 -40.75 3.18
C LEU A 372 8.56 -39.28 3.45
N ASN A 373 9.84 -38.94 3.61
CA ASN A 373 10.34 -37.57 3.80
C ASN A 373 10.77 -36.90 2.49
N GLN A 374 10.56 -37.54 1.33
CA GLN A 374 10.81 -36.87 0.06
C GLN A 374 9.62 -35.96 -0.29
N PRO A 375 9.85 -34.68 -0.63
CA PRO A 375 8.80 -33.82 -1.12
C PRO A 375 8.28 -34.38 -2.45
N ILE A 376 6.95 -34.44 -2.58
CA ILE A 376 6.25 -34.64 -3.87
C ILE A 376 6.42 -33.38 -4.70
#